data_AF-A0A228EDP4-F1
#
_entry.id   AF-A0A228EDP4-F1
#
_cell.length_a   1.000
_cell.length_b   1.000
_cell.length_c   1.000
_cell.angle_alpha   90.00
_cell.angle_beta   90.00
_cell.angle_gamma   90.00
#
_symmetry.space_group_name_H-M   'P 1'
#
loop_
_entity.id
_entity.type
_entity.pdbx_description
1 polymer ?
#
loop_
_entity_poly.entity_id
_entity_poly.type
_entity_poly.pdbx_seq_one_letter_code
_entity_poly.pdbx_strand_id
1 'polypeptide(L)'
;MNAISTTASAVVVGFRALPSFLRRILLVFGFSSAFAAGAFMHNHGAGDLASLFLLVGGIGTLWASGAWRIVKFGLLLALIVSRD
;
A
#
# COMPACT_ATOMS: atom_id res chain seq x y z
N MET A 1 26.90 -16.94 -7.26
CA MET A 1 26.02 -16.05 -6.46
C MET A 1 25.30 -15.13 -7.43
N ASN A 2 23.97 -15.12 -7.40
CA ASN A 2 23.16 -14.46 -8.43
C ASN A 2 23.09 -12.95 -8.14
N ALA A 3 23.62 -12.10 -9.02
CA ALA A 3 23.71 -10.65 -8.79
C ALA A 3 22.36 -10.01 -8.41
N ILE A 4 21.28 -10.55 -8.98
CA ILE A 4 19.89 -10.15 -8.70
C ILE A 4 19.52 -10.37 -7.23
N SER A 5 19.96 -11.49 -6.64
CA SER A 5 19.67 -11.83 -5.23
C SER A 5 20.41 -10.91 -4.26
N THR A 6 21.63 -10.51 -4.60
CA THR A 6 22.43 -9.56 -3.81
C THR A 6 21.85 -8.16 -3.87
N THR A 7 21.38 -7.70 -5.04
CA THR A 7 20.74 -6.40 -5.18
C THR A 7 19.41 -6.34 -4.44
N ALA A 8 18.56 -7.38 -4.55
CA ALA A 8 17.30 -7.46 -3.82
C ALA A 8 17.53 -7.45 -2.30
N SER A 9 18.54 -8.16 -1.81
CA SER A 9 18.93 -8.16 -0.39
C SER A 9 19.35 -6.77 0.09
N ALA A 10 20.18 -6.06 -0.68
CA ALA A 10 20.61 -4.70 -0.35
C ALA A 10 19.44 -3.71 -0.30
N VAL A 11 18.48 -3.81 -1.22
CA VAL A 11 17.27 -2.97 -1.23
C VAL A 11 16.39 -3.24 0.00
N VAL A 12 16.21 -4.51 0.39
CA VAL A 12 15.42 -4.85 1.60
C VAL A 12 16.09 -4.31 2.87
N VAL A 13 17.42 -4.41 2.95
CA VAL A 13 18.18 -3.87 4.09
C VAL A 13 18.08 -2.34 4.12
N GLY A 14 18.26 -1.66 2.98
CA GLY A 14 18.10 -0.21 2.88
C GLY A 14 16.68 0.26 3.23
N PHE A 15 15.66 -0.46 2.75
CA PHE A 15 14.27 -0.17 3.07
C PHE A 15 13.99 -0.34 4.58
N ARG A 16 14.59 -1.35 5.22
CA ARG A 16 14.47 -1.56 6.67
C ARG A 16 15.28 -0.56 7.50
N ALA A 17 16.26 0.13 6.93
CA ALA A 17 17.01 1.19 7.60
C ALA A 17 16.28 2.54 7.61
N LEU A 18 15.31 2.75 6.72
CA LEU A 18 14.58 4.01 6.61
C LEU A 18 13.70 4.31 7.85
N PRO A 19 13.45 5.58 8.18
CA PRO A 19 12.44 5.94 9.18
C PRO A 19 11.06 5.37 8.85
N SER A 20 10.27 5.08 9.88
CA SER A 20 8.94 4.46 9.73
C SER A 20 7.98 5.30 8.85
N PHE A 21 8.12 6.63 8.89
CA PHE A 21 7.37 7.55 8.04
C PHE A 21 7.76 7.46 6.56
N LEU A 22 9.07 7.45 6.25
CA LEU A 22 9.55 7.34 4.86
C LEU A 22 9.15 5.99 4.23
N ARG A 23 9.23 4.89 4.98
CA ARG A 23 8.76 3.57 4.50
C ARG A 23 7.30 3.61 4.11
N ARG A 24 6.45 4.25 4.91
CA ARG A 24 5.02 4.38 4.62
C ARG A 24 4.77 5.22 3.38
N ILE A 25 5.45 6.35 3.22
CA ILE A 25 5.33 7.17 2.01
C ILE A 25 5.70 6.37 0.77
N LEU A 26 6.82 5.62 0.80
CA LEU A 26 7.24 4.80 -0.32
C LEU A 26 6.25 3.69 -0.64
N LEU A 27 5.67 3.03 0.37
CA LEU A 27 4.62 2.02 0.17
C LEU A 27 3.36 2.63 -0.42
N VAL A 28 2.87 3.75 0.13
CA VAL A 28 1.70 4.47 -0.38
C VAL A 28 1.93 4.89 -1.83
N PHE A 29 3.12 5.39 -2.16
CA PHE A 29 3.48 5.79 -3.51
C PHE A 29 3.53 4.60 -4.47
N GLY A 30 4.15 3.49 -4.05
CA GLY A 30 4.24 2.26 -4.86
C GLY A 30 2.88 1.60 -5.13
N PHE A 31 1.99 1.57 -4.13
CA PHE A 31 0.64 1.04 -4.33
C PHE A 31 -0.24 1.98 -5.16
N SER A 32 -0.09 3.30 -4.97
CA SER A 32 -0.80 4.29 -5.79
C SER A 32 -0.37 4.27 -7.25
N SER A 33 0.92 4.06 -7.53
CA SER A 33 1.39 3.91 -8.91
C SER A 33 0.92 2.61 -9.55
N ALA A 34 0.89 1.50 -8.80
CA ALA A 34 0.28 0.25 -9.25
C ALA A 34 -1.22 0.43 -9.57
N PHE A 35 -1.94 1.17 -8.73
CA PHE A 35 -3.34 1.52 -8.97
C PHE A 35 -3.51 2.36 -10.25
N ALA A 36 -2.69 3.39 -10.43
CA ALA A 36 -2.72 4.24 -11.62
C ALA A 36 -2.40 3.44 -12.90
N ALA A 37 -1.43 2.52 -12.83
CA ALA A 37 -1.13 1.60 -13.93
C ALA A 37 -2.30 0.68 -14.25
N GLY A 38 -2.98 0.14 -13.22
CA GLY A 38 -4.21 -0.62 -13.38
C GLY A 38 -5.33 0.18 -14.03
N ALA A 39 -5.54 1.43 -13.62
CA ALA A 39 -6.53 2.32 -14.23
C ALA A 39 -6.23 2.61 -15.71
N PHE A 40 -4.96 2.81 -16.04
CA PHE A 40 -4.53 3.00 -17.43
C PHE A 40 -4.74 1.74 -18.28
N MET A 41 -4.36 0.57 -17.76
CA MET A 41 -4.60 -0.72 -18.43
C MET A 41 -6.08 -1.03 -18.62
N HIS A 42 -6.92 -0.66 -17.66
CA HIS A 42 -8.37 -0.83 -17.75
C HIS A 42 -8.93 -0.06 -18.95
N ASN A 43 -8.46 1.18 -19.15
CA ASN A 43 -8.86 2.03 -20.27
C ASN A 43 -8.33 1.55 -21.64
N HIS A 44 -7.43 0.56 -21.68
CA HIS A 44 -6.85 0.00 -22.91
C HIS A 44 -7.30 -1.44 -23.18
N GLY A 45 -8.35 -1.91 -22.49
CA GLY A 45 -8.98 -3.20 -22.76
C GLY A 45 -8.28 -4.40 -22.11
N ALA A 46 -7.24 -4.20 -21.30
CA ALA A 46 -6.58 -5.25 -20.53
C ALA A 46 -7.30 -5.53 -19.20
N GLY A 47 -8.62 -5.76 -19.27
CA GLY A 47 -9.53 -5.70 -18.11
C GLY A 47 -9.16 -6.63 -16.94
N ASP A 48 -8.73 -7.85 -17.23
CA ASP A 48 -8.45 -8.87 -16.20
C ASP A 48 -7.16 -8.56 -15.43
N LEU A 49 -6.09 -8.22 -16.14
CA LEU A 49 -4.83 -7.78 -15.52
C LEU A 49 -5.00 -6.43 -14.81
N ALA A 50 -5.75 -5.51 -15.42
CA ALA A 50 -6.07 -4.21 -14.83
C ALA A 50 -6.81 -4.35 -13.50
N SER A 51 -7.75 -5.30 -13.40
CA SER A 51 -8.49 -5.56 -12.17
C SER A 51 -7.57 -5.96 -11.01
N LEU A 52 -6.55 -6.79 -11.28
CA LEU A 52 -5.56 -7.20 -10.29
C LEU A 52 -4.74 -6.00 -9.81
N PHE A 53 -4.27 -5.16 -10.72
CA PHE A 53 -3.50 -3.96 -10.37
C PHE A 53 -4.34 -2.92 -9.60
N LEU A 54 -5.62 -2.75 -9.97
CA LEU A 54 -6.55 -1.88 -9.26
C LEU A 54 -6.85 -2.39 -7.85
N LEU A 55 -7.09 -3.69 -7.68
CA LEU A 55 -7.35 -4.28 -6.37
C LEU A 55 -6.11 -4.22 -5.47
N VAL A 56 -4.96 -4.68 -5.97
CA VAL A 56 -3.71 -4.69 -5.19
C VAL A 56 -3.26 -3.26 -4.87
N GLY A 57 -3.34 -2.35 -5.85
CA GLY A 57 -3.00 -0.94 -5.66
C GLY A 57 -3.95 -0.25 -4.66
N GLY A 58 -5.26 -0.43 -4.81
CA GLY A 58 -6.25 0.20 -3.94
C GLY A 58 -6.16 -0.29 -2.49
N ILE A 59 -6.14 -1.62 -2.29
CA ILE A 59 -6.02 -2.24 -0.96
C ILE A 59 -4.66 -1.88 -0.34
N GLY A 60 -3.58 -1.95 -1.12
CA GLY A 60 -2.23 -1.63 -0.67
C GLY A 60 -2.09 -0.17 -0.23
N THR A 61 -2.70 0.78 -0.95
CA THR A 61 -2.68 2.20 -0.58
C THR A 61 -3.47 2.47 0.71
N LEU A 62 -4.64 1.85 0.88
CA LEU A 62 -5.43 1.94 2.11
C LEU A 62 -4.70 1.33 3.32
N TRP A 63 -4.00 0.22 3.11
CA TRP A 63 -3.21 -0.41 4.15
C TRP A 63 -1.98 0.43 4.53
N ALA A 64 -1.21 0.89 3.54
CA ALA A 64 0.01 1.66 3.74
C ALA A 64 -0.22 3.06 4.32
N SER A 65 -1.33 3.72 3.95
CA SER A 65 -1.73 5.02 4.51
C SER A 65 -2.09 4.92 6.00
N GLY A 66 -2.35 3.72 6.50
CA GLY A 66 -2.76 3.51 7.88
C GLY A 66 -4.17 3.99 8.14
N ALA A 67 -5.05 3.99 7.12
CA ALA A 67 -6.48 4.30 7.26
C ALA A 67 -7.14 3.45 8.36
N TRP A 68 -6.60 2.25 8.64
CA TRP A 68 -6.99 1.42 9.79
C TRP A 68 -6.90 2.13 11.16
N ARG A 69 -6.00 3.11 11.32
CA ARG A 69 -5.93 3.94 12.53
C ARG A 69 -7.17 4.82 12.67
N ILE A 70 -7.67 5.38 11.58
CA ILE A 70 -8.89 6.20 11.55
C ILE A 70 -10.10 5.34 11.93
N VAL A 71 -10.19 4.13 11.38
CA VAL A 71 -11.24 3.16 11.72
C VAL A 71 -11.18 2.79 13.21
N LYS A 72 -9.99 2.47 13.75
CA LYS A 72 -9.81 2.20 15.18
C LYS A 72 -10.22 3.38 16.06
N PHE A 73 -9.87 4.60 15.68
CA PHE A 73 -10.28 5.80 16.40
C PHE A 73 -11.80 5.97 16.38
N GLY A 74 -12.44 5.82 15.23
CA GLY A 74 -13.91 5.85 15.12
C GLY A 74 -14.59 4.78 15.96
N LEU A 75 -14.05 3.56 15.97
CA LEU A 75 -14.58 2.47 16.79
C LEU A 75 -14.46 2.76 18.30
N LEU A 76 -13.32 3.28 18.74
CA LEU A 76 -13.13 3.71 20.13
C LEU A 76 -14.12 4.82 20.52
N LEU A 77 -14.34 5.79 19.64
CA LEU A 77 -15.26 6.89 19.86
C LEU A 77 -16.71 6.39 19.96
N ALA A 78 -17.12 5.48 19.07
CA ALA A 78 -18.42 4.83 19.13
C ALA A 78 -18.61 3.99 20.40
N LEU A 79 -17.56 3.30 20.86
CA LEU A 79 -17.56 2.54 22.13
C LEU A 79 -17.70 3.45 23.36
N ILE A 80 -17.16 4.66 23.31
CA ILE A 80 -17.33 5.65 24.39
C ILE A 80 -18.77 6.15 24.39
N VAL A 81 -19.31 6.54 23.23
CA VAL A 81 -20.68 7.08 23.10
C VAL A 81 -21.76 6.05 23.45
N SER A 82 -21.53 4.76 23.17
CA SER A 82 -22.48 3.68 23.49
C SER A 82 -22.41 3.19 24.94
N ARG A 83 -21.51 3.74 25.75
CA ARG A 83 -21.33 3.37 27.16
C ARG A 83 -22.10 4.27 28.14
N ASP A 84 -22.65 5.37 27.65
CA ASP A 84 -23.62 6.25 28.33
C ASP A 84 -25.07 5.80 28.04
#